data_AF-A0A6N0Z6H7-F1
#
_entry.id   AF-A0A6N0Z6H7-F1
#
_cell.length_a   1.000
_cell.length_b   1.000
_cell.length_c   1.000
_cell.angle_alpha   90.00
_cell.angle_beta   90.00
_cell.angle_gamma   90.00
#
_symmetry.space_group_name_H-M   'P 1'
#
loop_
_entity.id
_entity.type
_entity.pdbx_description
1 polymer ?
#
loop_
_entity_poly.entity_id
_entity_poly.type
_entity_poly.pdbx_seq_one_letter_code
_entity_poly.pdbx_strand_id
1 'polypeptide(L)'
;MTETAKLVLPSDSQPATEHTAEATAPPAPVIRPEMARLLELTQASGAATTAKEINAQLDRVLRDYEELTALYAENNRRIDSELDEIRQSGGLLSGRVHQLGADLQQQGSSLAARATGVEERLEAVRGQAHAALADSEQRWESRLASSNARIAAELAQLDAGIGSLEALFRAQEQIVAEQRARLDQFDIACQLLDTATRGNKSRIEAVREQTERQHAIVEARIDGLGALQREHYAEFQDLRRLVGVLHSETGRLDAEIGTLAAALTTHRGETRARFKWTHLAITALFLLTVLGFALVKWLPAFAPAGTEAAVTQNQSRISEVDAQVAALAARMTAQQESDAQQQASIDRVGGRIGSLEKSLADLRSAVRKLRLQGVGGGVLHDAQWLRQQNPGAYTVQLVTSPSQGDMARFIDRNMAHLALDSLAYSVSEGAGGERYNLFFGVFPTLAQARAAIAALPAELQVNQPWVRPMRSVQESLR
;
A
#
# COMPACT_ATOMS: atom_id res chain seq x y z
N MET A 1 -14.34 30.95 46.18
CA MET A 1 -14.75 30.86 47.58
C MET A 1 -13.56 30.38 48.39
N THR A 2 -12.88 31.28 49.10
CA THR A 2 -11.91 30.92 50.14
C THR A 2 -11.99 31.99 51.22
N GLU A 3 -12.51 31.57 52.36
CA GLU A 3 -12.75 32.34 53.58
C GLU A 3 -11.45 32.81 54.25
N THR A 4 -11.52 34.06 54.71
CA THR A 4 -10.96 34.65 55.94
C THR A 4 -9.93 33.88 56.78
N ALA A 5 -8.79 34.53 57.04
CA ALA A 5 -8.14 34.50 58.35
C ALA A 5 -7.79 35.94 58.76
N LYS A 6 -8.66 36.53 59.59
CA LYS A 6 -8.49 37.86 60.19
C LYS A 6 -7.61 37.68 61.43
N LEU A 7 -6.38 38.17 61.39
CA LEU A 7 -5.47 38.15 62.53
C LEU A 7 -5.95 39.21 63.54
N VAL A 8 -6.40 38.75 64.70
CA VAL A 8 -6.77 39.59 65.85
C VAL A 8 -5.47 40.02 66.54
N LEU A 9 -5.20 41.33 66.52
CA LEU A 9 -4.18 41.95 67.37
C LEU A 9 -4.76 42.12 68.78
N PRO A 10 -4.04 41.75 69.86
CA PRO A 10 -4.46 42.09 71.21
C PRO A 10 -4.20 43.58 71.44
N SER A 11 -5.28 44.35 71.50
CA SER A 11 -5.32 45.59 72.29
C SER A 11 -5.39 45.18 73.75
N ASP A 12 -4.33 45.42 74.52
CA ASP A 12 -4.42 45.82 75.92
C ASP A 12 -3.01 45.99 76.52
N SER A 13 -2.68 47.24 76.82
CA SER A 13 -1.78 47.55 77.93
C SER A 13 -2.20 48.91 78.48
N GLN A 14 -3.11 48.85 79.46
CA GLN A 14 -3.44 49.94 80.36
C GLN A 14 -2.15 50.54 80.96
N PRO A 15 -2.11 51.86 81.22
CA PRO A 15 -1.00 52.47 81.93
C PRO A 15 -1.02 51.94 83.38
N ALA A 16 0.10 51.35 83.80
CA ALA A 16 0.31 50.99 85.18
C ALA A 16 0.23 52.26 86.05
N THR A 17 -0.72 52.24 86.96
CA THR A 17 -0.90 53.17 88.07
C THR A 17 0.43 53.39 88.80
N GLU A 18 0.89 54.64 88.82
CA GLU A 18 1.95 55.10 89.69
C GLU A 18 1.55 54.83 91.14
N HIS A 19 2.22 53.86 91.78
CA HIS A 19 2.21 53.75 93.23
C HIS A 19 3.15 54.83 93.79
N THR A 20 2.58 55.97 94.15
CA THR A 20 3.22 56.95 95.03
C THR A 20 3.42 56.28 96.39
N ALA A 21 4.60 55.70 96.60
CA ALA A 21 5.02 55.26 97.91
C ALA A 21 5.25 56.51 98.77
N GLU A 22 4.26 56.82 99.58
CA GLU A 22 4.28 57.84 100.63
C GLU A 22 5.37 57.46 101.64
N ALA A 23 6.58 57.97 101.42
CA ALA A 23 7.70 57.84 102.34
C ALA A 23 7.33 58.61 103.62
N THR A 24 6.94 57.85 104.63
CA THR A 24 6.64 58.34 105.97
C THR A 24 7.89 58.99 106.54
N ALA A 25 7.92 60.32 106.59
CA ALA A 25 9.00 61.06 107.25
C ALA A 25 9.05 60.63 108.73
N PRO A 26 10.23 60.31 109.29
CA PRO A 26 10.35 60.09 110.72
C PRO A 26 9.99 61.40 111.45
N PRO A 27 9.23 61.34 112.55
CA PRO A 27 8.85 62.55 113.28
C PRO A 27 10.13 63.25 113.76
N ALA A 28 10.24 64.53 113.42
CA ALA A 28 11.29 65.40 113.96
C ALA A 28 11.30 65.28 115.49
N PRO A 29 12.47 65.14 116.15
CA PRO A 29 12.50 65.14 117.59
C PRO A 29 11.92 66.46 118.09
N VAL A 30 10.82 66.37 118.83
CA VAL A 30 10.23 67.48 119.56
C VAL A 30 11.29 67.93 120.56
N ILE A 31 12.00 69.00 120.24
CA ILE A 31 12.80 69.75 121.21
C ILE A 31 11.77 70.34 122.16
N ARG A 32 11.43 69.61 123.23
CA ARG A 32 10.78 70.22 124.40
C ARG A 32 11.74 71.29 124.89
N PRO A 33 11.34 72.57 124.95
CA PRO A 33 12.17 73.55 125.60
C PRO A 33 12.03 73.31 127.11
N GLU A 34 12.90 72.49 127.70
CA GLU A 34 13.09 72.50 129.17
C GLU A 34 13.46 73.90 129.66
N MET A 35 13.98 74.76 128.78
CA MET A 35 14.18 76.20 128.99
C MET A 35 12.91 76.96 129.38
N ALA A 36 11.71 76.54 128.93
CA ALA A 36 10.46 77.22 129.30
C ALA A 36 10.04 76.91 130.74
N ARG A 37 10.45 75.76 131.29
CA ARG A 37 10.11 75.36 132.66
C ARG A 37 11.00 75.99 133.73
N LEU A 38 12.15 76.55 133.33
CA LEU A 38 13.07 77.23 134.25
C LEU A 38 12.70 78.69 134.52
N LEU A 39 11.82 79.29 133.71
CA LEU A 39 11.31 80.65 133.94
C LEU A 39 10.09 80.69 134.88
N GLU A 40 9.36 79.58 135.06
CA GLU A 40 8.20 79.55 135.97
C GLU A 40 8.56 79.24 137.44
N LEU A 41 9.73 78.63 137.72
CA LEU A 41 10.10 78.30 139.12
C LEU A 41 10.70 79.47 139.91
N THR A 42 11.07 80.59 139.27
CA THR A 42 11.70 81.72 139.95
C THR A 42 10.71 82.77 140.44
N GLN A 43 9.44 82.71 140.04
CA GLN A 43 8.41 83.64 140.52
C GLN A 43 7.74 83.19 141.84
N ALA A 44 7.95 81.95 142.28
CA ALA A 44 7.31 81.39 143.48
C ALA A 44 8.20 81.33 144.73
N SER A 45 9.46 81.80 144.70
CA SER A 45 10.34 81.84 145.88
C SER A 45 11.03 83.20 146.03
N GLY A 46 10.40 84.08 146.79
CA GLY A 46 10.93 85.39 147.21
C GLY A 46 12.03 85.29 148.26
N ALA A 47 13.15 84.65 147.92
CA ALA A 47 14.39 84.71 148.68
C ALA A 47 15.49 85.27 147.78
N ALA A 48 16.27 86.23 148.29
CA ALA A 48 17.38 86.85 147.59
C ALA A 48 18.25 85.77 146.91
N THR A 49 18.25 85.75 145.58
CA THR A 49 19.08 84.87 144.77
C THR A 49 20.53 85.15 145.09
N THR A 50 21.13 84.31 145.94
CA THR A 50 22.54 84.40 146.27
C THR A 50 23.36 84.15 145.01
N ALA A 51 24.51 84.82 144.87
CA ALA A 51 25.40 84.67 143.72
C ALA A 51 25.75 83.19 143.41
N LYS A 52 25.69 82.31 144.41
CA LYS A 52 25.88 80.86 144.28
C LYS A 52 24.79 80.17 143.45
N GLU A 53 23.52 80.54 143.62
CA GLU A 53 22.40 79.95 142.87
C GLU A 53 22.40 80.43 141.42
N ILE A 54 22.71 81.71 141.20
CA ILE A 54 22.87 82.30 139.86
C ILE A 54 24.03 81.62 139.12
N ASN A 55 25.18 81.42 139.78
CA ASN A 55 26.29 80.69 139.17
C ASN A 55 25.96 79.22 138.89
N ALA A 56 25.23 78.54 139.78
CA ALA A 56 24.82 77.14 139.54
C ALA A 56 23.85 77.00 138.35
N GLN A 57 22.94 77.97 138.17
CA GLN A 57 22.07 78.02 137.00
C GLN A 57 22.82 78.42 135.73
N LEU A 58 23.78 79.36 135.81
CA LEU A 58 24.63 79.73 134.68
C LEU A 58 25.49 78.54 134.22
N ASP A 59 26.09 77.79 135.15
CA ASP A 59 26.85 76.56 134.85
C ASP A 59 25.97 75.47 134.23
N ARG A 60 24.68 75.42 134.59
CA ARG A 60 23.73 74.48 133.97
C ARG A 60 23.37 74.91 132.55
N VAL A 61 23.03 76.18 132.34
CA VAL A 61 22.74 76.72 131.01
C VAL A 61 23.95 76.61 130.08
N LEU A 62 25.16 76.85 130.58
CA LEU A 62 26.40 76.67 129.80
C LEU A 62 26.60 75.20 129.40
N ARG A 63 26.36 74.24 130.31
CA ARG A 63 26.42 72.81 129.99
C ARG A 63 25.35 72.38 128.99
N ASP A 64 24.11 72.84 129.17
CA ASP A 64 23.01 72.53 128.25
C ASP A 64 23.26 73.16 126.86
N TYR A 65 23.89 74.34 126.81
CA TYR A 65 24.32 74.98 125.56
C TYR A 65 25.46 74.21 124.88
N GLU A 66 26.45 73.74 125.63
CA GLU A 66 27.54 72.88 125.13
C GLU A 66 26.99 71.54 124.62
N GLU A 67 26.06 70.92 125.34
CA GLU A 67 25.39 69.67 124.94
C GLU A 67 24.55 69.86 123.67
N LEU A 68 23.77 70.94 123.59
CA LEU A 68 23.00 71.28 122.38
C LEU A 68 23.92 71.54 121.19
N THR A 69 25.06 72.20 121.41
CA THR A 69 26.07 72.44 120.36
C THR A 69 26.70 71.13 119.88
N ALA A 70 26.98 70.20 120.80
CA ALA A 70 27.48 68.87 120.46
C ALA A 70 26.45 68.03 119.69
N LEU A 71 25.17 68.04 120.13
CA LEU A 71 24.07 67.37 119.44
C LEU A 71 23.83 67.97 118.05
N TYR A 72 23.91 69.28 117.90
CA TYR A 72 23.80 69.95 116.60
C TYR A 72 24.95 69.56 115.67
N ALA A 73 26.20 69.53 116.18
CA ALA A 73 27.36 69.11 115.41
C ALA A 73 27.30 67.62 115.01
N GLU A 74 26.75 66.75 115.86
CA GLU A 74 26.49 65.34 115.53
C GLU A 74 25.39 65.20 114.47
N ASN A 75 24.28 65.93 114.63
CA ASN A 75 23.16 65.87 113.68
C ASN A 75 23.56 66.41 112.30
N ASN A 76 24.34 67.50 112.24
CA ASN A 76 24.89 67.99 110.97
C ASN A 76 25.80 66.95 110.30
N ARG A 77 26.71 66.32 111.06
CA ARG A 77 27.57 65.25 110.51
C ARG A 77 26.75 64.09 109.96
N ARG A 78 25.67 63.71 110.64
CA ARG A 78 24.77 62.65 110.18
C ARG A 78 24.00 63.06 108.93
N ILE A 79 23.44 64.27 108.89
CA ILE A 79 22.75 64.81 107.71
C ILE A 79 23.68 64.87 106.50
N ASP A 80 24.91 65.35 106.68
CA ASP A 80 25.92 65.39 105.62
C ASP A 80 26.24 63.97 105.11
N SER A 81 26.38 62.99 106.02
CA SER A 81 26.61 61.60 105.64
C SER A 81 25.44 60.98 104.85
N GLU A 82 24.19 61.20 105.27
CA GLU A 82 23.01 60.69 104.56
C GLU A 82 22.84 61.40 103.20
N LEU A 83 23.14 62.70 103.10
CA LEU A 83 23.14 63.45 101.84
C LEU A 83 24.20 62.93 100.87
N ASP A 84 25.39 62.60 101.35
CA ASP A 84 26.46 62.05 100.51
C ASP A 84 26.11 60.64 100.01
N GLU A 85 25.50 59.80 100.85
CA GLU A 85 24.98 58.49 100.43
C GLU A 85 23.87 58.61 99.36
N ILE A 86 22.94 59.56 99.53
CA ILE A 86 21.88 59.82 98.54
C ILE A 86 22.49 60.34 97.24
N ARG A 87 23.49 61.22 97.29
CA ARG A 87 24.18 61.71 96.08
C ARG A 87 24.93 60.60 95.35
N GLN A 88 25.64 59.73 96.08
CA GLN A 88 26.35 58.61 95.48
C GLN A 88 25.39 57.59 94.87
N SER A 89 24.35 57.19 95.60
CA SER A 89 23.34 56.25 95.10
C SER A 89 22.54 56.84 93.92
N GLY A 90 22.18 58.13 93.97
CA GLY A 90 21.55 58.85 92.87
C GLY A 90 22.45 58.94 91.63
N GLY A 91 23.75 59.20 91.80
CA GLY A 91 24.72 59.19 90.71
C GLY A 91 24.88 57.81 90.06
N LEU A 92 24.95 56.74 90.88
CA LEU A 92 24.98 55.36 90.39
C LEU A 92 23.69 54.98 89.65
N LEU A 93 22.53 55.37 90.18
CA LEU A 93 21.24 55.13 89.53
C LEU A 93 21.14 55.87 88.19
N SER A 94 21.52 57.14 88.15
CA SER A 94 21.58 57.93 86.92
C SER A 94 22.52 57.29 85.89
N GLY A 95 23.70 56.84 86.32
CA GLY A 95 24.63 56.10 85.45
C GLY A 95 24.01 54.82 84.87
N ARG A 96 23.33 54.01 85.70
CA ARG A 96 22.61 52.80 85.23
C ARG A 96 21.48 53.14 84.27
N VAL A 97 20.71 54.19 84.50
CA VAL A 97 19.62 54.62 83.62
C VAL A 97 20.17 55.06 82.26
N HIS A 98 21.26 55.84 82.24
CA HIS A 98 21.91 56.23 80.99
C HIS A 98 22.49 55.04 80.23
N GLN A 99 23.12 54.10 80.94
CA GLN A 99 23.63 52.87 80.33
C GLN A 99 22.51 52.01 79.74
N LEU A 100 21.42 51.81 80.49
CA LEU A 100 20.24 51.09 80.01
C LEU A 100 19.61 51.78 78.79
N GLY A 101 19.53 53.11 78.80
CA GLY A 101 19.04 53.90 77.65
C GLY A 101 19.91 53.70 76.40
N ALA A 102 21.24 53.70 76.56
CA ALA A 102 22.17 53.44 75.47
C ALA A 102 22.05 52.00 74.95
N ASP A 103 21.96 51.02 75.83
CA ASP A 103 21.80 49.61 75.49
C ASP A 103 20.49 49.36 74.73
N LEU A 104 19.38 49.95 75.19
CA LEU A 104 18.08 49.86 74.51
C LEU A 104 18.11 50.52 73.13
N GLN A 105 18.76 51.68 72.99
CA GLN A 105 18.91 52.33 71.69
C GLN A 105 19.78 51.51 70.72
N GLN A 106 20.84 50.89 71.22
CA GLN A 106 21.68 49.98 70.43
C GLN A 106 20.91 48.72 70.03
N GLN A 107 20.13 48.13 70.94
CA GLN A 107 19.27 47.00 70.61
C GLN A 107 18.21 47.36 69.57
N GLY A 108 17.53 48.51 69.73
CA GLY A 108 16.53 49.00 68.79
C GLY A 108 17.09 49.21 67.38
N SER A 109 18.27 49.83 67.27
CA SER A 109 18.95 50.00 65.97
C SER A 109 19.39 48.67 65.35
N SER A 110 19.85 47.72 66.17
CA SER A 110 20.20 46.37 65.68
C SER A 110 18.99 45.58 65.18
N LEU A 111 17.85 45.71 65.85
CA LEU A 111 16.59 45.06 65.46
C LEU A 111 16.04 45.70 64.18
N ALA A 112 16.08 47.02 64.06
CA ALA A 112 15.69 47.73 62.84
C ALA A 112 16.54 47.28 61.64
N ALA A 113 17.87 47.22 61.79
CA ALA A 113 18.77 46.75 60.73
C ALA A 113 18.53 45.28 60.35
N ARG A 114 18.17 44.43 61.32
CA ARG A 114 17.77 43.04 61.06
C ARG A 114 16.44 42.96 60.34
N ALA A 115 15.45 43.78 60.71
CA ALA A 115 14.15 43.83 60.07
C ALA A 115 14.27 44.25 58.60
N THR A 116 15.02 45.32 58.31
CA THR A 116 15.27 45.76 56.93
C THR A 116 16.01 44.69 56.12
N GLY A 117 17.02 44.04 56.71
CA GLY A 117 17.74 42.95 56.04
C GLY A 117 16.88 41.71 55.77
N VAL A 118 15.85 41.45 56.60
CA VAL A 118 14.87 40.38 56.35
C VAL A 118 13.90 40.79 55.24
N GLU A 119 13.40 42.03 55.23
CA GLU A 119 12.53 42.56 54.19
C GLU A 119 13.21 42.52 52.81
N GLU A 120 14.46 42.96 52.71
CA GLU A 120 15.25 42.91 51.47
C GLU A 120 15.41 41.47 50.96
N ARG A 121 15.69 40.51 51.86
CA ARG A 121 15.77 39.09 51.49
C ARG A 121 14.42 38.55 51.04
N LEU A 122 13.33 38.95 51.69
CA LEU A 122 12.00 38.49 51.36
C LEU A 122 11.57 39.00 49.99
N GLU A 123 11.86 40.27 49.66
CA GLU A 123 11.64 40.81 48.31
C GLU A 123 12.56 40.18 47.27
N ALA A 124 13.81 39.87 47.60
CA ALA A 124 14.69 39.12 46.70
C ALA A 124 14.16 37.71 46.39
N VAL A 125 13.74 36.97 47.42
CA VAL A 125 13.13 35.63 47.26
C VAL A 125 11.83 35.72 46.47
N ARG A 126 11.01 36.74 46.74
CA ARG A 126 9.77 37.01 45.99
C ARG A 126 10.07 37.26 44.52
N GLY A 127 11.03 38.12 44.20
CA GLY A 127 11.46 38.39 42.82
C GLY A 127 11.95 37.14 42.11
N GLN A 128 12.78 36.32 42.78
CA GLN A 128 13.25 35.04 42.24
C GLN A 128 12.10 34.06 41.98
N ALA A 129 11.13 33.97 42.89
CA ALA A 129 9.96 33.10 42.71
C ALA A 129 9.11 33.54 41.51
N HIS A 130 8.87 34.84 41.33
CA HIS A 130 8.14 35.36 40.17
C HIS A 130 8.89 35.09 38.86
N ALA A 131 10.20 35.32 38.83
CA ALA A 131 11.02 35.02 37.65
C ALA A 131 11.00 33.53 37.31
N ALA A 132 11.12 32.65 38.32
CA ALA A 132 11.05 31.20 38.13
C ALA A 132 9.67 30.73 37.62
N LEU A 133 8.59 31.33 38.13
CA LEU A 133 7.24 31.05 37.65
C LEU A 133 7.07 31.46 36.19
N ALA A 134 7.48 32.69 35.82
CA ALA A 134 7.41 33.18 34.44
C ALA A 134 8.24 32.33 33.47
N ASP A 135 9.45 31.95 33.85
CA ASP A 135 10.29 31.05 33.05
C ASP A 135 9.65 29.66 32.91
N SER A 136 9.03 29.13 33.97
CA SER A 136 8.32 27.86 33.90
C SER A 136 7.11 27.91 32.97
N GLU A 137 6.34 29.01 33.01
CA GLU A 137 5.19 29.25 32.15
C GLU A 137 5.61 29.30 30.67
N GLN A 138 6.65 30.07 30.35
CA GLN A 138 7.20 30.15 28.99
C GLN A 138 7.74 28.79 28.51
N ARG A 139 8.38 28.00 29.38
CA ARG A 139 8.82 26.63 29.06
C ARG A 139 7.66 25.66 28.84
N TRP A 140 6.51 25.86 29.50
CA TRP A 140 5.32 25.06 29.24
C TRP A 140 4.63 25.47 27.95
N GLU A 141 4.49 26.76 27.70
CA GLU A 141 3.89 27.28 26.48
C GLU A 141 4.68 26.85 25.23
N SER A 142 6.00 26.97 25.25
CA SER A 142 6.87 26.50 24.16
C SER A 142 6.77 24.99 23.93
N ARG A 143 6.71 24.18 25.01
CA ARG A 143 6.52 22.72 24.91
C ARG A 143 5.15 22.35 24.35
N LEU A 144 4.09 23.04 24.79
CA LEU A 144 2.73 22.84 24.28
C LEU A 144 2.63 23.23 22.80
N ALA A 145 3.19 24.37 22.41
CA ALA A 145 3.22 24.81 21.01
C ALA A 145 3.98 23.81 20.13
N SER A 146 5.15 23.35 20.57
CA SER A 146 5.92 22.33 19.86
C SER A 146 5.18 21.00 19.74
N SER A 147 4.55 20.53 20.83
CA SER A 147 3.76 19.31 20.83
C SER A 147 2.55 19.41 19.89
N ASN A 148 1.83 20.53 19.93
CA ASN A 148 0.69 20.77 19.04
C ASN A 148 1.11 20.82 17.58
N ALA A 149 2.24 21.47 17.26
CA ALA A 149 2.79 21.49 15.91
C ALA A 149 3.17 20.07 15.43
N ARG A 150 3.75 19.24 16.31
CA ARG A 150 4.07 17.84 15.99
C ARG A 150 2.80 17.02 15.72
N ILE A 151 1.80 17.11 16.61
CA ILE A 151 0.51 16.42 16.45
C ILE A 151 -0.17 16.86 15.15
N ALA A 152 -0.17 18.15 14.82
CA ALA A 152 -0.74 18.66 13.57
C ALA A 152 -0.03 18.08 12.34
N ALA A 153 1.30 17.97 12.37
CA ALA A 153 2.08 17.36 11.30
C ALA A 153 1.80 15.86 11.15
N GLU A 154 1.72 15.13 12.27
CA GLU A 154 1.37 13.69 12.29
C GLU A 154 -0.05 13.46 11.74
N LEU A 155 -1.03 14.31 12.10
CA LEU A 155 -2.38 14.26 11.56
C LEU A 155 -2.44 14.54 10.06
N ALA A 156 -1.70 15.55 9.58
CA ALA A 156 -1.61 15.85 8.16
C ALA A 156 -0.98 14.70 7.36
N GLN A 157 0.03 14.03 7.94
CA GLN A 157 0.64 12.86 7.33
C GLN A 157 -0.34 11.67 7.28
N LEU A 158 -1.11 11.45 8.35
CA LEU A 158 -2.15 10.42 8.40
C LEU A 158 -3.23 10.68 7.35
N ASP A 159 -3.69 11.93 7.22
CA ASP A 159 -4.71 12.33 6.25
C ASP A 159 -4.22 12.12 4.81
N ALA A 160 -2.98 12.50 4.52
CA ALA A 160 -2.34 12.21 3.22
C ALA A 160 -2.23 10.69 2.97
N GLY A 161 -1.90 9.91 4.00
CA GLY A 161 -1.88 8.45 3.96
C GLY A 161 -3.24 7.84 3.64
N ILE A 162 -4.31 8.31 4.31
CA ILE A 162 -5.69 7.90 4.05
C ILE A 162 -6.10 8.24 2.62
N GLY A 163 -5.81 9.46 2.15
CA GLY A 163 -6.10 9.86 0.77
C GLY A 163 -5.36 9.00 -0.26
N SER A 164 -4.12 8.59 0.03
CA SER A 164 -3.37 7.67 -0.84
C SER A 164 -3.99 6.26 -0.89
N LEU A 165 -4.47 5.74 0.26
CA LEU A 165 -5.15 4.46 0.32
C LEU A 165 -6.49 4.49 -0.41
N GLU A 166 -7.26 5.57 -0.26
CA GLU A 166 -8.50 5.76 -1.00
C GLU A 166 -8.26 5.77 -2.52
N ALA A 167 -7.21 6.45 -2.98
CA ALA A 167 -6.83 6.46 -4.39
C ALA A 167 -6.43 5.06 -4.88
N LEU A 168 -5.70 4.27 -4.08
CA LEU A 168 -5.35 2.90 -4.40
C LEU A 168 -6.58 1.99 -4.48
N PHE A 169 -7.52 2.11 -3.53
CA PHE A 169 -8.76 1.33 -3.57
C PHE A 169 -9.59 1.67 -4.80
N ARG A 170 -9.73 2.95 -5.17
CA ARG A 170 -10.42 3.34 -6.41
C ARG A 170 -9.72 2.78 -7.65
N ALA A 171 -8.39 2.79 -7.69
CA ALA A 171 -7.64 2.19 -8.80
C ALA A 171 -7.85 0.66 -8.86
N GLN A 172 -7.89 -0.01 -7.70
CA GLN A 172 -8.17 -1.44 -7.61
C GLN A 172 -9.59 -1.77 -8.09
N GLU A 173 -10.60 -1.00 -7.68
CA GLU A 173 -11.98 -1.15 -8.15
C GLU A 173 -12.07 -1.03 -9.67
N GLN A 174 -11.38 -0.03 -10.26
CA GLN A 174 -11.34 0.12 -11.72
C GLN A 174 -10.69 -1.08 -12.41
N ILE A 175 -9.58 -1.58 -11.88
CA ILE A 175 -8.92 -2.77 -12.43
C ILE A 175 -9.87 -3.98 -12.37
N VAL A 176 -10.52 -4.21 -11.22
CA VAL A 176 -11.45 -5.33 -11.05
C VAL A 176 -12.66 -5.21 -12.00
N ALA A 177 -13.21 -4.00 -12.16
CA ALA A 177 -14.29 -3.74 -13.10
C ALA A 177 -13.88 -4.04 -14.56
N GLU A 178 -12.68 -3.61 -14.96
CA GLU A 178 -12.12 -3.87 -16.28
C GLU A 178 -11.86 -5.37 -16.51
N GLN A 179 -11.31 -6.08 -15.52
CA GLN A 179 -11.12 -7.54 -15.62
C GLN A 179 -12.45 -8.27 -15.76
N ARG A 180 -13.49 -7.83 -15.04
CA ARG A 180 -14.84 -8.41 -15.16
C ARG A 180 -15.42 -8.19 -16.55
N ALA A 181 -15.29 -6.98 -17.10
CA ALA A 181 -15.74 -6.69 -18.46
C ALA A 181 -15.00 -7.55 -19.51
N ARG A 182 -13.71 -7.83 -19.31
CA ARG A 182 -12.94 -8.72 -20.19
C ARG A 182 -13.38 -10.18 -20.09
N LEU A 183 -13.70 -10.66 -18.89
CA LEU A 183 -14.27 -11.99 -18.68
C LEU A 183 -15.63 -12.12 -19.39
N ASP A 184 -16.51 -11.11 -19.25
CA ASP A 184 -17.80 -11.10 -19.96
C ASP A 184 -17.61 -11.12 -21.48
N GLN A 185 -16.63 -10.38 -22.01
CA GLN A 185 -16.28 -10.42 -23.44
C GLN A 185 -15.74 -11.77 -23.89
N PHE A 186 -14.93 -12.43 -23.04
CA PHE A 186 -14.41 -13.76 -23.32
C PHE A 186 -15.53 -14.79 -23.36
N ASP A 187 -16.47 -14.74 -22.42
CA ASP A 187 -17.64 -15.63 -22.40
C ASP A 187 -18.49 -15.48 -23.67
N ILE A 188 -18.74 -14.25 -24.11
CA ILE A 188 -19.43 -13.97 -25.39
C ILE A 188 -18.65 -14.57 -26.56
N ALA A 189 -17.33 -14.42 -26.59
CA ALA A 189 -16.50 -14.97 -27.65
C ALA A 189 -16.54 -16.51 -27.67
N CYS A 190 -16.52 -17.17 -26.51
CA CYS A 190 -16.69 -18.60 -26.39
C CYS A 190 -18.06 -19.08 -26.90
N GLN A 191 -19.15 -18.35 -26.58
CA GLN A 191 -20.49 -18.66 -27.09
C GLN A 191 -20.58 -18.52 -28.61
N LEU A 192 -19.97 -17.49 -29.18
CA LEU A 192 -19.90 -17.29 -30.63
C LEU A 192 -19.09 -18.39 -31.31
N LEU A 193 -17.94 -18.77 -30.74
CA LEU A 193 -17.10 -19.85 -31.25
C LEU A 193 -17.84 -21.19 -31.22
N ASP A 194 -18.53 -21.51 -30.12
CA ASP A 194 -19.34 -22.73 -30.02
C ASP A 194 -20.49 -22.74 -31.04
N THR A 195 -21.19 -21.62 -31.19
CA THR A 195 -22.25 -21.47 -32.21
C THR A 195 -21.70 -21.66 -33.63
N ALA A 196 -20.57 -21.04 -33.95
CA ALA A 196 -19.90 -21.19 -35.23
C ALA A 196 -19.41 -22.63 -35.45
N THR A 197 -18.89 -23.28 -34.41
CA THR A 197 -18.42 -24.68 -34.47
C THR A 197 -19.60 -25.63 -34.72
N ARG A 198 -20.73 -25.45 -34.03
CA ARG A 198 -21.96 -26.20 -34.29
C ARG A 198 -22.50 -25.96 -35.69
N GLY A 199 -22.50 -24.71 -36.16
CA GLY A 199 -22.89 -24.36 -37.53
C GLY A 199 -21.97 -24.97 -38.60
N ASN A 200 -20.66 -25.00 -38.35
CA ASN A 200 -19.72 -25.67 -39.25
C ASN A 200 -19.92 -27.18 -39.25
N LYS A 201 -20.16 -27.79 -38.09
CA LYS A 201 -20.49 -29.21 -37.98
C LYS A 201 -21.73 -29.56 -38.80
N SER A 202 -22.82 -28.81 -38.67
CA SER A 202 -24.04 -29.06 -39.43
C SER A 202 -23.84 -28.89 -40.95
N ARG A 203 -23.04 -27.91 -41.37
CA ARG A 203 -22.66 -27.75 -42.79
C ARG A 203 -21.83 -28.92 -43.31
N ILE A 204 -20.89 -29.44 -42.52
CA ILE A 204 -20.10 -30.62 -42.88
C ILE A 204 -21.01 -31.86 -42.99
N GLU A 205 -21.94 -32.04 -42.06
CA GLU A 205 -22.91 -33.14 -42.10
C GLU A 205 -23.81 -33.04 -43.33
N ALA A 206 -24.30 -31.85 -43.68
CA ALA A 206 -25.11 -31.63 -44.88
C ALA A 206 -24.31 -31.90 -46.17
N VAL A 207 -23.06 -31.45 -46.25
CA VAL A 207 -22.17 -31.76 -47.38
C VAL A 207 -21.91 -33.26 -47.46
N ARG A 208 -21.65 -33.91 -46.32
CA ARG A 208 -21.45 -35.36 -46.25
C ARG A 208 -22.68 -36.10 -46.77
N GLU A 209 -23.87 -35.76 -46.30
CA GLU A 209 -25.12 -36.37 -46.75
C GLU A 209 -25.34 -36.13 -48.26
N GLN A 210 -25.05 -34.93 -48.75
CA GLN A 210 -25.11 -34.65 -50.19
C GLN A 210 -24.10 -35.50 -50.99
N THR A 211 -22.87 -35.65 -50.49
CA THR A 211 -21.86 -36.50 -51.14
C THR A 211 -22.25 -37.98 -51.12
N GLU A 212 -22.84 -38.48 -50.04
CA GLU A 212 -23.35 -39.85 -49.93
C GLU A 212 -24.49 -40.08 -50.94
N ARG A 213 -25.43 -39.13 -51.06
CA ARG A 213 -26.50 -39.19 -52.07
C ARG A 213 -25.94 -39.16 -53.50
N GLN A 214 -24.98 -38.28 -53.79
CA GLN A 214 -24.33 -38.22 -55.10
C GLN A 214 -23.59 -39.52 -55.42
N HIS A 215 -22.88 -40.09 -54.43
CA HIS A 215 -22.19 -41.36 -54.59
C HIS A 215 -23.17 -42.49 -54.91
N ALA A 216 -24.29 -42.59 -54.17
CA ALA A 216 -25.33 -43.57 -54.44
C ALA A 216 -25.95 -43.43 -55.85
N ILE A 217 -26.15 -42.19 -56.34
CA ILE A 217 -26.63 -41.95 -57.70
C ILE A 217 -25.60 -42.41 -58.74
N VAL A 218 -24.32 -42.12 -58.52
CA VAL A 218 -23.23 -42.53 -59.43
C VAL A 218 -23.10 -44.05 -59.43
N GLU A 219 -23.15 -44.70 -58.27
CA GLU A 219 -23.13 -46.15 -58.12
C GLU A 219 -24.30 -46.79 -58.87
N ALA A 220 -25.53 -46.30 -58.68
CA ALA A 220 -26.70 -46.77 -59.41
C ALA A 220 -26.56 -46.58 -60.95
N ARG A 221 -25.92 -45.50 -61.41
CA ARG A 221 -25.63 -45.31 -62.84
C ARG A 221 -24.59 -46.29 -63.36
N ILE A 222 -23.54 -46.56 -62.60
CA ILE A 222 -22.51 -47.56 -62.96
C ILE A 222 -23.16 -48.95 -63.04
N ASP A 223 -23.99 -49.31 -62.07
CA ASP A 223 -24.74 -50.57 -62.08
C ASP A 223 -25.70 -50.66 -63.26
N GLY A 224 -26.40 -49.57 -63.57
CA GLY A 224 -27.25 -49.46 -64.76
C GLY A 224 -26.48 -49.64 -66.07
N LEU A 225 -25.32 -49.00 -66.21
CA LEU A 225 -24.41 -49.21 -67.35
C LEU A 225 -23.91 -50.65 -67.42
N GLY A 226 -23.58 -51.25 -66.28
CA GLY A 226 -23.18 -52.65 -66.18
C GLY A 226 -24.31 -53.63 -66.54
N ALA A 227 -25.56 -53.31 -66.23
CA ALA A 227 -26.73 -54.06 -66.69
C ALA A 227 -26.89 -53.96 -68.22
N LEU A 228 -26.80 -52.75 -68.76
CA LEU A 228 -26.93 -52.48 -70.20
C LEU A 228 -25.81 -53.14 -71.02
N GLN A 229 -24.58 -53.14 -70.49
CA GLN A 229 -23.46 -53.88 -71.08
C GLN A 229 -23.70 -55.41 -71.07
N ARG A 230 -24.32 -55.96 -70.01
CA ARG A 230 -24.67 -57.38 -69.95
C ARG A 230 -25.78 -57.73 -70.95
N GLU A 231 -26.78 -56.87 -71.11
CA GLU A 231 -27.83 -57.03 -72.14
C GLU A 231 -27.23 -57.02 -73.54
N HIS A 232 -26.42 -56.02 -73.90
CA HIS A 232 -25.77 -55.99 -75.21
C HIS A 232 -24.83 -57.18 -75.44
N TYR A 233 -24.15 -57.67 -74.39
CA TYR A 233 -23.33 -58.87 -74.52
C TYR A 233 -24.18 -60.12 -74.79
N ALA A 234 -25.35 -60.23 -74.15
CA ALA A 234 -26.31 -61.30 -74.42
C ALA A 234 -26.87 -61.22 -75.84
N GLU A 235 -27.29 -60.03 -76.29
CA GLU A 235 -27.74 -59.78 -77.67
C GLU A 235 -26.66 -60.15 -78.69
N PHE A 236 -25.39 -59.79 -78.42
CA PHE A 236 -24.28 -60.13 -79.29
C PHE A 236 -24.03 -61.65 -79.35
N GLN A 237 -24.20 -62.36 -78.23
CA GLN A 237 -24.13 -63.83 -78.22
C GLN A 237 -25.26 -64.46 -79.04
N ASP A 238 -26.48 -63.94 -78.96
CA ASP A 238 -27.62 -64.40 -79.74
C ASP A 238 -27.42 -64.14 -81.24
N LEU A 239 -26.93 -62.95 -81.62
CA LEU A 239 -26.55 -62.65 -83.00
C LEU A 239 -25.47 -63.62 -83.50
N ARG A 240 -24.45 -63.90 -82.69
CA ARG A 240 -23.39 -64.86 -83.05
C ARG A 240 -23.95 -66.28 -83.22
N ARG A 241 -24.92 -66.67 -82.40
CA ARG A 241 -25.63 -67.95 -82.54
C ARG A 241 -26.44 -68.00 -83.82
N LEU A 242 -27.20 -66.95 -84.14
CA LEU A 242 -27.96 -66.82 -85.39
C LEU A 242 -27.07 -66.86 -86.62
N VAL A 243 -25.93 -66.15 -86.62
CA VAL A 243 -24.93 -66.23 -87.68
C VAL A 243 -24.39 -67.65 -87.82
N GLY A 244 -24.16 -68.35 -86.70
CA GLY A 244 -23.79 -69.77 -86.73
C GLY A 244 -24.84 -70.66 -87.38
N VAL A 245 -26.13 -70.45 -87.05
CA VAL A 245 -27.25 -71.17 -87.70
C VAL A 245 -27.29 -70.85 -89.19
N LEU A 246 -27.22 -69.58 -89.58
CA LEU A 246 -27.24 -69.15 -90.98
C LEU A 246 -26.08 -69.75 -91.77
N HIS A 247 -24.89 -69.81 -91.18
CA HIS A 247 -23.72 -70.44 -91.80
C HIS A 247 -23.93 -71.95 -91.98
N SER A 248 -24.54 -72.62 -91.00
CA SER A 248 -24.89 -74.04 -91.10
C SER A 248 -25.95 -74.32 -92.16
N GLU A 249 -26.97 -73.45 -92.29
CA GLU A 249 -27.98 -73.54 -93.34
C GLU A 249 -27.39 -73.25 -94.72
N THR A 250 -26.49 -72.28 -94.82
CA THR A 250 -25.77 -71.98 -96.06
C THR A 250 -24.91 -73.18 -96.47
N GLY A 251 -24.20 -73.81 -95.53
CA GLY A 251 -23.45 -75.04 -95.78
C GLY A 251 -24.35 -76.22 -96.17
N ARG A 252 -25.55 -76.34 -95.59
CA ARG A 252 -26.54 -77.35 -96.00
C ARG A 252 -27.05 -77.09 -97.41
N LEU A 253 -27.38 -75.84 -97.74
CA LEU A 253 -27.79 -75.44 -99.08
C LEU A 253 -26.67 -75.69 -100.10
N ASP A 254 -25.41 -75.39 -99.78
CA ASP A 254 -24.27 -75.69 -100.64
C ASP A 254 -24.09 -77.21 -100.85
N ALA A 255 -24.30 -78.01 -99.81
CA ALA A 255 -24.30 -79.47 -99.93
C ALA A 255 -25.46 -79.98 -100.79
N GLU A 256 -26.66 -79.43 -100.64
CA GLU A 256 -27.82 -79.72 -101.50
C GLU A 256 -27.59 -79.28 -102.95
N ILE A 257 -26.95 -78.13 -103.19
CA ILE A 257 -26.54 -77.68 -104.52
C ILE A 257 -25.47 -78.63 -105.09
N GLY A 258 -24.53 -79.09 -104.27
CA GLY A 258 -23.52 -80.07 -104.64
C GLY A 258 -24.14 -81.41 -105.06
N THR A 259 -25.13 -81.91 -104.31
CA THR A 259 -25.86 -83.14 -104.68
C THR A 259 -26.72 -82.94 -105.93
N LEU A 260 -27.35 -81.77 -106.09
CA LEU A 260 -28.06 -81.41 -107.33
C LEU A 260 -27.11 -81.34 -108.53
N ALA A 261 -25.92 -80.76 -108.38
CA ALA A 261 -24.91 -80.71 -109.43
C ALA A 261 -24.36 -82.10 -109.78
N ALA A 262 -24.19 -82.97 -108.79
CA ALA A 262 -23.82 -84.38 -108.98
C ALA A 262 -24.94 -85.16 -109.69
N ALA A 263 -26.21 -84.95 -109.31
CA ALA A 263 -27.36 -85.53 -109.98
C ALA A 263 -27.48 -85.02 -111.41
N LEU A 264 -27.21 -83.73 -111.66
CA LEU A 264 -27.25 -83.12 -112.98
C LEU A 264 -26.10 -83.62 -113.88
N THR A 265 -24.90 -83.85 -113.34
CA THR A 265 -23.78 -84.45 -114.08
C THR A 265 -24.03 -85.94 -114.38
N THR A 266 -24.63 -86.68 -113.45
CA THR A 266 -25.06 -88.07 -113.66
C THR A 266 -26.16 -88.15 -114.73
N HIS A 267 -27.16 -87.25 -114.68
CA HIS A 267 -28.18 -87.10 -115.71
C HIS A 267 -27.60 -86.65 -117.05
N ARG A 268 -26.55 -85.80 -117.07
CA ARG A 268 -25.83 -85.39 -118.29
C ARG A 268 -25.02 -86.54 -118.90
N GLY A 269 -24.54 -87.48 -118.08
CA GLY A 269 -23.93 -88.75 -118.52
C GLY A 269 -24.95 -89.70 -119.15
N GLU A 270 -26.11 -89.89 -118.51
CA GLU A 270 -27.18 -90.76 -119.01
C GLU A 270 -27.89 -90.21 -120.26
N THR A 271 -28.06 -88.89 -120.35
CA THR A 271 -28.63 -88.24 -121.55
C THR A 271 -27.65 -88.22 -122.72
N ARG A 272 -26.32 -88.17 -122.50
CA ARG A 272 -25.32 -88.26 -123.59
C ARG A 272 -25.24 -89.66 -124.23
N ALA A 273 -25.62 -90.72 -123.50
CA ALA A 273 -25.74 -92.07 -124.03
C ALA A 273 -27.05 -92.30 -124.82
N ARG A 274 -28.16 -91.65 -124.41
CA ARG A 274 -29.46 -91.71 -125.11
C ARG A 274 -29.56 -90.74 -126.30
N PHE A 275 -28.76 -89.67 -126.34
CA PHE A 275 -28.75 -88.64 -127.39
C PHE A 275 -28.01 -89.05 -128.70
N LYS A 276 -27.15 -90.08 -128.68
CA LYS A 276 -26.58 -90.65 -129.92
C LYS A 276 -27.59 -91.48 -130.73
N TRP A 277 -28.71 -91.90 -130.12
CA TRP A 277 -29.67 -92.81 -130.75
C TRP A 277 -30.94 -92.10 -131.27
N THR A 278 -31.17 -90.82 -130.95
CA THR A 278 -32.43 -90.13 -131.27
C THR A 278 -32.30 -88.78 -131.99
N HIS A 279 -31.10 -88.26 -132.21
CA HIS A 279 -30.88 -86.99 -132.94
C HIS A 279 -30.20 -87.15 -134.31
N LEU A 280 -30.59 -88.20 -135.05
CA LEU A 280 -30.50 -88.29 -136.52
C LEU A 280 -31.84 -87.89 -137.18
N ALA A 281 -32.82 -87.40 -136.42
CA ALA A 281 -34.18 -87.23 -136.93
C ALA A 281 -34.71 -85.79 -137.04
N ILE A 282 -34.34 -84.80 -136.20
CA ILE A 282 -34.87 -83.43 -136.38
C ILE A 282 -33.82 -82.36 -136.02
N THR A 283 -32.86 -82.22 -136.92
CA THR A 283 -32.29 -80.92 -137.34
C THR A 283 -33.22 -80.34 -138.40
N ALA A 284 -34.35 -79.73 -138.01
CA ALA A 284 -35.17 -78.88 -138.88
C ALA A 284 -36.36 -78.29 -138.10
N LEU A 285 -36.12 -77.28 -137.25
CA LEU A 285 -36.98 -76.10 -137.03
C LEU A 285 -36.31 -75.21 -135.95
N PHE A 286 -35.08 -74.75 -136.16
CA PHE A 286 -34.81 -73.36 -136.54
C PHE A 286 -35.91 -72.35 -136.11
N LEU A 287 -35.68 -71.59 -135.03
CA LEU A 287 -35.08 -70.24 -135.07
C LEU A 287 -36.09 -69.17 -135.52
N LEU A 288 -36.84 -68.59 -134.56
CA LEU A 288 -37.44 -67.27 -134.75
C LEU A 288 -37.79 -66.60 -133.40
N THR A 289 -37.16 -65.43 -133.17
CA THR A 289 -37.61 -64.26 -132.37
C THR A 289 -37.80 -64.43 -130.86
N VAL A 290 -36.98 -63.88 -129.94
CA VAL A 290 -36.44 -62.51 -129.77
C VAL A 290 -37.54 -61.44 -129.79
N LEU A 291 -37.81 -60.78 -128.65
CA LEU A 291 -37.69 -59.31 -128.44
C LEU A 291 -38.67 -58.76 -127.37
N GLY A 292 -38.15 -57.84 -126.53
CA GLY A 292 -38.87 -56.80 -125.79
C GLY A 292 -38.59 -56.83 -124.29
N PHE A 293 -37.66 -56.09 -123.65
CA PHE A 293 -36.94 -54.83 -123.88
C PHE A 293 -37.77 -53.52 -123.86
N ALA A 294 -37.33 -52.62 -122.96
CA ALA A 294 -37.71 -51.23 -122.69
C ALA A 294 -39.00 -51.03 -121.86
N LEU A 295 -39.07 -50.18 -120.83
CA LEU A 295 -38.45 -48.87 -120.59
C LEU A 295 -38.16 -48.60 -119.09
N VAL A 296 -36.94 -48.19 -118.69
CA VAL A 296 -36.43 -46.80 -118.50
C VAL A 296 -36.96 -46.06 -117.25
N LYS A 297 -36.11 -45.90 -116.22
CA LYS A 297 -35.55 -44.58 -115.82
C LYS A 297 -34.31 -44.69 -114.92
N TRP A 298 -33.42 -43.73 -115.13
CA TRP A 298 -31.99 -43.64 -114.79
C TRP A 298 -31.67 -43.21 -113.32
N LEU A 299 -30.49 -43.66 -112.86
CA LEU A 299 -29.61 -43.15 -111.76
C LEU A 299 -28.79 -41.89 -112.22
N PRO A 300 -27.82 -41.24 -111.47
CA PRO A 300 -27.09 -41.59 -110.22
C PRO A 300 -26.71 -40.39 -109.24
N ALA A 301 -25.94 -40.72 -108.17
CA ALA A 301 -24.74 -40.01 -107.63
C ALA A 301 -24.78 -39.04 -106.39
N PHE A 302 -24.09 -39.50 -105.32
CA PHE A 302 -23.22 -38.82 -104.32
C PHE A 302 -23.68 -37.72 -103.32
N ALA A 303 -23.67 -38.12 -102.01
CA ALA A 303 -23.15 -37.47 -100.76
C ALA A 303 -23.65 -36.06 -100.29
N PRO A 304 -23.24 -35.54 -99.10
CA PRO A 304 -23.64 -35.88 -97.71
C PRO A 304 -24.23 -34.67 -96.91
N ALA A 305 -24.46 -34.86 -95.60
CA ALA A 305 -24.69 -33.86 -94.52
C ALA A 305 -26.14 -33.40 -94.21
N GLY A 306 -26.56 -33.65 -92.97
CA GLY A 306 -27.69 -32.99 -92.29
C GLY A 306 -27.17 -32.24 -91.07
N THR A 307 -26.86 -30.95 -91.24
CA THR A 307 -26.38 -30.00 -90.22
C THR A 307 -27.53 -29.39 -89.42
N GLU A 308 -28.36 -30.21 -88.79
CA GLU A 308 -29.44 -29.74 -87.91
C GLU A 308 -29.23 -30.16 -86.44
N ALA A 309 -28.52 -31.27 -86.20
CA ALA A 309 -28.21 -31.76 -84.86
C ALA A 309 -27.01 -31.04 -84.19
N ALA A 310 -26.13 -30.39 -84.97
CA ALA A 310 -24.95 -29.68 -84.44
C ALA A 310 -25.23 -28.24 -83.98
N VAL A 311 -26.35 -27.65 -84.41
CA VAL A 311 -26.73 -26.26 -84.06
C VAL A 311 -27.54 -26.23 -82.76
N THR A 312 -28.39 -27.24 -82.50
CA THR A 312 -29.09 -27.40 -81.22
C THR A 312 -28.16 -27.78 -80.06
N GLN A 313 -27.08 -28.51 -80.34
CA GLN A 313 -26.06 -28.86 -79.33
C GLN A 313 -25.12 -27.69 -78.98
N ASN A 314 -24.94 -26.71 -79.87
CA ASN A 314 -24.15 -25.51 -79.56
C ASN A 314 -24.94 -24.50 -78.71
N GLN A 315 -26.24 -24.37 -78.94
CA GLN A 315 -27.08 -23.40 -78.20
C GLN A 315 -27.23 -23.77 -76.70
N SER A 316 -27.24 -25.07 -76.37
CA SER A 316 -27.28 -25.54 -74.98
C SER A 316 -25.94 -25.37 -74.25
N ARG A 317 -24.81 -25.47 -74.99
CA ARG A 317 -23.47 -25.25 -74.42
C ARG A 317 -23.19 -23.78 -74.15
N ILE A 318 -23.71 -22.86 -74.97
CA ILE A 318 -23.57 -21.42 -74.74
C ILE A 318 -24.37 -20.98 -73.50
N SER A 319 -25.57 -21.51 -73.28
CA SER A 319 -26.38 -21.21 -72.10
C SER A 319 -25.82 -21.82 -70.81
N GLU A 320 -25.15 -22.98 -70.89
CA GLU A 320 -24.42 -23.57 -69.76
C GLU A 320 -23.13 -22.79 -69.43
N VAL A 321 -22.41 -22.28 -70.43
CA VAL A 321 -21.24 -21.41 -70.23
C VAL A 321 -21.66 -20.07 -69.64
N ASP A 322 -22.76 -19.46 -70.08
CA ASP A 322 -23.28 -18.22 -69.48
C ASP A 322 -23.71 -18.42 -68.02
N ALA A 323 -24.31 -19.57 -67.68
CA ALA A 323 -24.65 -19.91 -66.30
C ALA A 323 -23.39 -20.12 -65.42
N GLN A 324 -22.32 -20.70 -65.97
CA GLN A 324 -21.05 -20.87 -65.28
C GLN A 324 -20.32 -19.53 -65.08
N VAL A 325 -20.38 -18.62 -66.05
CA VAL A 325 -19.80 -17.26 -65.94
C VAL A 325 -20.58 -16.43 -64.92
N ALA A 326 -21.91 -16.53 -64.88
CA ALA A 326 -22.73 -15.89 -63.85
C ALA A 326 -22.46 -16.44 -62.44
N ALA A 327 -22.26 -17.76 -62.31
CA ALA A 327 -21.88 -18.38 -61.03
C ALA A 327 -20.45 -18.00 -60.58
N LEU A 328 -19.53 -17.80 -61.53
CA LEU A 328 -18.17 -17.34 -61.24
C LEU A 328 -18.15 -15.86 -60.82
N ALA A 329 -18.97 -15.01 -61.46
CA ALA A 329 -19.15 -13.63 -61.07
C ALA A 329 -19.75 -13.50 -59.65
N ALA A 330 -20.76 -14.32 -59.32
CA ALA A 330 -21.34 -14.37 -57.99
C ALA A 330 -20.35 -14.88 -56.91
N ARG A 331 -19.45 -15.80 -57.28
CA ARG A 331 -18.36 -16.23 -56.39
C ARG A 331 -17.31 -15.14 -56.17
N MET A 332 -16.96 -14.38 -57.20
CA MET A 332 -16.03 -13.25 -57.05
C MET A 332 -16.61 -12.15 -56.15
N THR A 333 -17.89 -11.83 -56.25
CA THR A 333 -18.53 -10.84 -55.36
C THR A 333 -18.61 -11.33 -53.92
N ALA A 334 -18.92 -12.62 -53.69
CA ALA A 334 -18.93 -13.20 -52.35
C ALA A 334 -17.51 -13.28 -51.73
N GLN A 335 -16.48 -13.52 -52.54
CA GLN A 335 -15.08 -13.49 -52.12
C GLN A 335 -14.69 -12.06 -51.69
N GLN A 336 -15.07 -11.05 -52.48
CA GLN A 336 -14.76 -9.65 -52.22
C GLN A 336 -15.47 -9.11 -50.96
N GLU A 337 -16.68 -9.57 -50.67
CA GLU A 337 -17.38 -9.27 -49.41
C GLU A 337 -16.70 -9.94 -48.20
N SER A 338 -16.23 -11.18 -48.34
CA SER A 338 -15.47 -11.87 -47.30
C SER A 338 -14.15 -11.14 -47.01
N ASP A 339 -13.43 -10.72 -48.04
CA ASP A 339 -12.16 -10.00 -47.90
C ASP A 339 -12.37 -8.62 -47.24
N ALA A 340 -13.47 -7.93 -47.56
CA ALA A 340 -13.85 -6.66 -46.91
C ALA A 340 -14.18 -6.85 -45.42
N GLN A 341 -14.88 -7.93 -45.06
CA GLN A 341 -15.15 -8.26 -43.65
C GLN A 341 -13.88 -8.65 -42.88
N GLN A 342 -12.94 -9.31 -43.55
CA GLN A 342 -11.66 -9.69 -42.98
C GLN A 342 -10.78 -8.46 -42.72
N GLN A 343 -10.74 -7.52 -43.66
CA GLN A 343 -10.03 -6.25 -43.49
C GLN A 343 -10.63 -5.39 -42.35
N ALA A 344 -11.96 -5.29 -42.26
CA ALA A 344 -12.62 -4.59 -41.16
C ALA A 344 -12.41 -5.25 -39.78
N SER A 345 -12.07 -6.55 -39.77
CA SER A 345 -11.68 -7.26 -38.54
C SER A 345 -10.24 -6.97 -38.17
N ILE A 346 -9.33 -6.89 -39.15
CA ILE A 346 -7.93 -6.49 -38.96
C ILE A 346 -7.86 -5.05 -38.42
N ASP A 347 -8.64 -4.12 -38.97
CA ASP A 347 -8.66 -2.72 -38.51
C ASP A 347 -9.18 -2.61 -37.06
N ARG A 348 -10.18 -3.42 -36.69
CA ARG A 348 -10.66 -3.52 -35.30
C ARG A 348 -9.61 -4.09 -34.35
N VAL A 349 -8.86 -5.10 -34.78
CA VAL A 349 -7.74 -5.66 -34.00
C VAL A 349 -6.63 -4.63 -33.85
N GLY A 350 -6.29 -3.90 -34.92
CA GLY A 350 -5.32 -2.80 -34.87
C GLY A 350 -5.73 -1.69 -33.89
N GLY A 351 -7.00 -1.29 -33.88
CA GLY A 351 -7.54 -0.33 -32.91
C GLY A 351 -7.46 -0.84 -31.46
N ARG A 352 -7.73 -2.13 -31.23
CA ARG A 352 -7.58 -2.75 -29.90
C ARG A 352 -6.13 -2.82 -29.44
N ILE A 353 -5.20 -3.17 -30.33
CA ILE A 353 -3.75 -3.17 -30.05
C ILE A 353 -3.29 -1.76 -29.67
N GLY A 354 -3.71 -0.74 -30.43
CA GLY A 354 -3.40 0.66 -30.08
C GLY A 354 -3.96 1.09 -28.72
N SER A 355 -5.18 0.64 -28.36
CA SER A 355 -5.74 0.90 -27.03
C SER A 355 -4.99 0.18 -25.90
N LEU A 356 -4.53 -1.06 -26.14
CA LEU A 356 -3.73 -1.83 -25.18
C LEU A 356 -2.34 -1.23 -24.98
N GLU A 357 -1.68 -0.78 -26.05
CA GLU A 357 -0.40 -0.07 -25.96
C GLU A 357 -0.54 1.22 -25.15
N LYS A 358 -1.62 1.98 -25.37
CA LYS A 358 -1.93 3.18 -24.59
C LYS A 358 -2.17 2.86 -23.11
N SER A 359 -3.00 1.85 -22.80
CA SER A 359 -3.21 1.40 -21.42
C SER A 359 -1.93 0.90 -20.75
N LEU A 360 -1.02 0.28 -21.49
CA LEU A 360 0.25 -0.21 -20.96
C LEU A 360 1.25 0.94 -20.70
N ALA A 361 1.24 1.97 -21.56
CA ALA A 361 1.99 3.21 -21.33
C ALA A 361 1.47 3.96 -20.09
N ASP A 362 0.15 4.07 -19.94
CA ASP A 362 -0.50 4.71 -18.80
C ASP A 362 -0.25 3.93 -17.50
N LEU A 363 -0.33 2.59 -17.53
CA LEU A 363 0.02 1.74 -16.40
C LEU A 363 1.50 1.89 -16.00
N ARG A 364 2.42 1.96 -16.97
CA ARG A 364 3.86 2.16 -16.71
C ARG A 364 4.17 3.56 -16.16
N SER A 365 3.35 4.55 -16.50
CA SER A 365 3.40 5.89 -15.90
C SER A 365 2.86 5.86 -14.47
N ALA A 366 1.72 5.22 -14.24
CA ALA A 366 1.10 5.05 -12.93
C ALA A 366 1.99 4.27 -11.95
N VAL A 367 2.64 3.18 -12.40
CA VAL A 367 3.60 2.40 -11.61
C VAL A 367 4.83 3.23 -11.25
N ARG A 368 5.35 4.07 -12.18
CA ARG A 368 6.43 5.01 -11.85
C ARG A 368 5.99 6.06 -10.82
N LYS A 369 4.75 6.53 -10.91
CA LYS A 369 4.19 7.53 -10.00
C LYS A 369 3.92 6.96 -8.61
N LEU A 370 3.42 5.72 -8.52
CA LEU A 370 3.29 4.97 -7.25
C LEU A 370 4.66 4.75 -6.60
N ARG A 371 5.69 4.42 -7.39
CA ARG A 371 7.06 4.21 -6.89
C ARG A 371 7.70 5.51 -6.36
N LEU A 372 7.16 6.68 -6.72
CA LEU A 372 7.61 7.99 -6.25
C LEU A 372 6.72 8.57 -5.12
N GLN A 373 5.57 7.95 -4.80
CA GLN A 373 4.59 8.49 -3.83
C GLN A 373 4.29 7.56 -2.65
N GLY A 374 4.95 6.41 -2.53
CA GLY A 374 4.83 5.54 -1.35
C GLY A 374 5.76 5.97 -0.20
N VAL A 375 5.24 6.74 0.76
CA VAL A 375 5.80 6.86 2.12
C VAL A 375 5.04 5.87 3.00
N GLY A 376 5.71 4.80 3.46
CA GLY A 376 5.17 3.88 4.48
C GLY A 376 5.47 2.38 4.30
N GLY A 377 6.07 1.94 3.20
CA GLY A 377 6.72 0.62 3.14
C GLY A 377 8.18 0.80 3.49
N GLY A 378 8.72 0.03 4.46
CA GLY A 378 10.12 0.18 4.84
C GLY A 378 11.02 0.24 3.60
N VAL A 379 11.91 1.21 3.60
CA VAL A 379 12.76 1.45 2.44
C VAL A 379 13.81 0.34 2.46
N LEU A 380 13.73 -0.58 1.50
CA LEU A 380 14.81 -1.51 1.23
C LEU A 380 16.05 -0.68 0.84
N HIS A 381 17.08 -0.72 1.68
CA HIS A 381 18.28 0.08 1.51
C HIS A 381 19.18 -0.47 0.41
N ASP A 382 19.87 0.41 -0.30
CA ASP A 382 20.77 0.04 -1.41
C ASP A 382 22.25 0.01 -0.97
N ALA A 383 23.13 -0.26 -1.93
CA ALA A 383 24.58 -0.27 -1.71
C ALA A 383 25.13 1.07 -1.19
N GLN A 384 24.50 2.20 -1.50
CA GLN A 384 24.94 3.51 -1.04
C GLN A 384 24.68 3.67 0.47
N TRP A 385 23.53 3.18 0.95
CA TRP A 385 23.25 3.15 2.39
C TRP A 385 24.24 2.26 3.16
N LEU A 386 24.59 1.09 2.61
CA LEU A 386 25.60 0.19 3.19
C LEU A 386 26.98 0.86 3.32
N ARG A 387 27.36 1.70 2.35
CA ARG A 387 28.61 2.49 2.40
C ARG A 387 28.63 3.53 3.51
N GLN A 388 27.48 4.06 3.91
CA GLN A 388 27.37 5.10 4.93
C GLN A 388 27.39 4.53 6.36
N GLN A 389 27.22 3.22 6.51
CA GLN A 389 27.19 2.57 7.82
C GLN A 389 28.58 2.55 8.48
N ASN A 390 28.59 2.47 9.81
CA ASN A 390 29.85 2.38 10.58
C ASN A 390 30.63 1.11 10.16
N PRO A 391 31.88 1.22 9.67
CA PRO A 391 32.68 0.07 9.24
C PRO A 391 33.00 -0.92 10.37
N GLY A 392 32.94 -0.48 11.64
CA GLY A 392 33.11 -1.32 12.82
C GLY A 392 31.87 -2.13 13.23
N ALA A 393 30.72 -1.89 12.60
CA ALA A 393 29.49 -2.63 12.86
C ALA A 393 29.48 -3.99 12.13
N TYR A 394 28.45 -4.78 12.41
CA TYR A 394 28.19 -6.09 11.82
C TYR A 394 26.81 -6.10 11.17
N THR A 395 26.63 -6.91 10.13
CA THR A 395 25.33 -7.16 9.50
C THR A 395 25.16 -8.66 9.27
N VAL A 396 23.93 -9.13 9.08
CA VAL A 396 23.65 -10.54 8.81
C VAL A 396 23.33 -10.72 7.34
N GLN A 397 24.07 -11.57 6.63
CA GLN A 397 23.77 -11.91 5.24
C GLN A 397 22.75 -13.04 5.23
N LEU A 398 21.55 -12.76 4.68
CA LEU A 398 20.43 -13.69 4.67
C LEU A 398 20.48 -14.67 3.49
N VAL A 399 20.78 -14.16 2.29
CA VAL A 399 20.79 -14.98 1.07
C VAL A 399 21.62 -14.30 -0.02
N THR A 400 22.17 -15.13 -0.91
CA THR A 400 22.78 -14.69 -2.17
C THR A 400 22.05 -15.36 -3.34
N SER A 401 21.65 -14.59 -4.33
CA SER A 401 20.96 -15.07 -5.54
C SER A 401 21.69 -14.62 -6.80
N PRO A 402 21.76 -15.46 -7.86
CA PRO A 402 22.26 -15.05 -9.18
C PRO A 402 21.22 -14.26 -10.00
N SER A 403 19.99 -14.09 -9.49
CA SER A 403 18.86 -13.52 -10.23
C SER A 403 18.12 -12.48 -9.40
N GLN A 404 17.95 -11.28 -9.97
CA GLN A 404 17.20 -10.19 -9.37
C GLN A 404 15.74 -10.58 -9.10
N GLY A 405 15.11 -11.30 -10.04
CA GLY A 405 13.72 -11.72 -9.90
C GLY A 405 13.51 -12.74 -8.79
N ASP A 406 14.48 -13.64 -8.58
CA ASP A 406 14.44 -14.59 -7.47
C ASP A 406 14.65 -13.90 -6.11
N MET A 407 15.52 -12.87 -6.07
CA MET A 407 15.71 -12.05 -4.87
C MET A 407 14.44 -11.27 -4.50
N ALA A 408 13.78 -10.64 -5.48
CA ALA A 408 12.52 -9.94 -5.26
C ALA A 408 11.44 -10.88 -4.70
N ARG A 409 11.28 -12.07 -5.30
CA ARG A 409 10.35 -13.10 -4.80
C ARG A 409 10.71 -13.59 -3.40
N PHE A 410 12.00 -13.67 -3.05
CA PHE A 410 12.42 -14.05 -1.70
C PHE A 410 12.05 -12.98 -0.67
N ILE A 411 12.27 -11.70 -0.98
CA ILE A 411 11.89 -10.58 -0.12
C ILE A 411 10.37 -10.58 0.06
N ASP A 412 9.60 -10.59 -1.02
CA ASP A 412 8.13 -10.54 -1.00
C ASP A 412 7.50 -11.63 -0.11
N ARG A 413 8.05 -12.85 -0.17
CA ARG A 413 7.57 -13.99 0.64
C ARG A 413 7.88 -13.85 2.14
N ASN A 414 8.96 -13.17 2.51
CA ASN A 414 9.43 -13.08 3.88
C ASN A 414 9.19 -11.71 4.53
N MET A 415 8.57 -10.78 3.80
CA MET A 415 8.24 -9.42 4.26
C MET A 415 7.43 -9.36 5.54
N ALA A 416 6.53 -10.33 5.76
CA ALA A 416 5.72 -10.37 6.99
C ALA A 416 6.57 -10.56 8.26
N HIS A 417 7.79 -11.07 8.12
CA HIS A 417 8.70 -11.40 9.22
C HIS A 417 9.96 -10.52 9.23
N LEU A 418 10.17 -9.71 8.19
CA LEU A 418 11.32 -8.85 8.05
C LEU A 418 10.85 -7.40 7.95
N ALA A 419 11.19 -6.60 8.96
CA ALA A 419 11.00 -5.16 8.87
C ALA A 419 11.89 -4.61 7.75
N LEU A 420 11.26 -4.13 6.69
CA LEU A 420 11.90 -3.68 5.46
C LEU A 420 12.95 -2.58 5.67
N ASP A 421 12.74 -1.72 6.66
CA ASP A 421 13.64 -0.66 7.09
C ASP A 421 14.97 -1.17 7.66
N SER A 422 15.05 -2.46 7.95
CA SER A 422 16.23 -3.16 8.42
C SER A 422 16.89 -4.01 7.32
N LEU A 423 16.39 -3.99 6.08
CA LEU A 423 16.96 -4.75 4.97
C LEU A 423 17.80 -3.86 4.07
N ALA A 424 18.92 -4.40 3.60
CA ALA A 424 19.76 -3.76 2.60
C ALA A 424 20.18 -4.78 1.52
N TYR A 425 20.27 -4.37 0.27
CA TYR A 425 20.78 -5.24 -0.80
C TYR A 425 22.03 -4.67 -1.45
N SER A 426 22.87 -5.56 -1.98
CA SER A 426 23.97 -5.19 -2.86
C SER A 426 24.12 -6.12 -4.05
N VAL A 427 24.75 -5.60 -5.10
CA VAL A 427 25.18 -6.38 -6.25
C VAL A 427 26.70 -6.46 -6.20
N SER A 428 27.22 -7.68 -6.21
CA SER A 428 28.66 -7.95 -6.30
C SER A 428 28.94 -8.74 -7.57
N GLU A 429 29.89 -8.28 -8.38
CA GLU A 429 30.39 -9.06 -9.52
C GLU A 429 31.35 -10.15 -9.04
N GLY A 430 31.02 -11.40 -9.32
CA GLY A 430 31.92 -12.55 -9.11
C GLY A 430 32.33 -13.18 -10.44
N ALA A 431 33.23 -14.17 -10.37
CA ALA A 431 33.71 -14.94 -11.53
C ALA A 431 32.63 -15.69 -12.34
N GLY A 432 31.37 -15.66 -11.90
CA GLY A 432 30.22 -16.30 -12.56
C GLY A 432 29.04 -15.36 -12.82
N GLY A 433 29.27 -14.04 -12.87
CA GLY A 433 28.24 -13.03 -13.12
C GLY A 433 27.84 -12.23 -11.87
N GLU A 434 26.80 -11.42 -12.02
CA GLU A 434 26.22 -10.60 -10.94
C GLU A 434 25.61 -11.49 -9.85
N ARG A 435 25.92 -11.18 -8.60
CA ARG A 435 25.29 -11.81 -7.43
C ARG A 435 24.61 -10.75 -6.59
N TYR A 436 23.36 -11.01 -6.28
CA TYR A 436 22.52 -10.19 -5.42
C TYR A 436 22.64 -10.70 -4.00
N ASN A 437 23.10 -9.87 -3.07
CA ASN A 437 23.22 -10.21 -1.65
C ASN A 437 22.19 -9.42 -0.85
N LEU A 438 21.51 -10.09 0.08
CA LEU A 438 20.57 -9.47 1.01
C LEU A 438 21.15 -9.47 2.42
N PHE A 439 21.12 -8.31 3.07
CA PHE A 439 21.61 -8.06 4.41
C PHE A 439 20.48 -7.62 5.32
N PHE A 440 20.61 -7.96 6.60
CA PHE A 440 19.65 -7.65 7.65
C PHE A 440 20.35 -6.99 8.83
N GLY A 441 19.85 -5.81 9.20
CA GLY A 441 20.22 -5.02 10.37
C GLY A 441 21.65 -4.46 10.33
N VAL A 442 21.88 -3.51 11.25
CA VAL A 442 23.22 -3.00 11.59
C VAL A 442 23.40 -3.19 13.09
N PHE A 443 24.34 -4.04 13.45
CA PHE A 443 24.57 -4.46 14.82
C PHE A 443 25.93 -3.93 15.30
N PRO A 444 25.97 -3.18 16.41
CA PRO A 444 27.21 -2.70 17.00
C PRO A 444 28.23 -3.81 17.37
N THR A 445 27.75 -5.02 17.68
CA THR A 445 28.61 -6.12 18.15
C THR A 445 28.30 -7.45 17.48
N LEU A 446 29.30 -8.33 17.40
CA LEU A 446 29.16 -9.70 16.91
C LEU A 446 28.09 -10.48 17.70
N ALA A 447 28.03 -10.30 19.02
CA ALA A 447 27.07 -10.97 19.89
C ALA A 447 25.62 -10.60 19.53
N GLN A 448 25.36 -9.32 19.27
CA GLN A 448 24.03 -8.85 18.83
C GLN A 448 23.65 -9.40 17.46
N ALA A 449 24.59 -9.44 16.50
CA ALA A 449 24.33 -10.02 15.19
C ALA A 449 24.02 -11.53 15.25
N ARG A 450 24.70 -12.27 16.14
CA ARG A 450 24.41 -13.70 16.38
C ARG A 450 23.06 -13.91 17.06
N ALA A 451 22.72 -13.08 18.04
CA ALA A 451 21.41 -13.10 18.68
C ALA A 451 20.28 -12.80 17.67
N ALA A 452 20.53 -11.87 16.73
CA ALA A 452 19.59 -11.58 15.65
C ALA A 452 19.36 -12.79 14.74
N ILE A 453 20.41 -13.55 14.39
CA ILE A 453 20.27 -14.82 13.65
C ILE A 453 19.39 -15.82 14.41
N ALA A 454 19.61 -15.98 15.72
CA ALA A 454 18.82 -16.89 16.54
C ALA A 454 17.34 -16.49 16.66
N ALA A 455 17.04 -15.20 16.52
CA ALA A 455 15.69 -14.65 16.53
C ALA A 455 14.98 -14.71 15.17
N LEU A 456 15.68 -15.09 14.09
CA LEU A 456 15.05 -15.22 12.76
C LEU A 456 14.07 -16.41 12.73
N PRO A 457 12.97 -16.31 11.96
CA PRO A 457 12.09 -17.44 11.66
C PRO A 457 12.84 -18.65 11.09
N ALA A 458 12.33 -19.86 11.35
CA ALA A 458 12.95 -21.10 10.90
C ALA A 458 13.16 -21.14 9.38
N GLU A 459 12.25 -20.53 8.62
CA GLU A 459 12.29 -20.44 7.15
C GLU A 459 13.52 -19.68 6.64
N LEU A 460 13.96 -18.66 7.38
CA LEU A 460 15.15 -17.87 7.05
C LEU A 460 16.44 -18.51 7.55
N GLN A 461 16.37 -19.32 8.63
CA GLN A 461 17.51 -20.05 9.15
C GLN A 461 17.97 -21.18 8.21
N VAL A 462 17.07 -21.73 7.37
CA VAL A 462 17.40 -22.77 6.38
C VAL A 462 18.51 -22.33 5.42
N ASN A 463 18.58 -21.05 5.09
CA ASN A 463 19.61 -20.49 4.21
C ASN A 463 20.98 -20.31 4.89
N GLN A 464 21.11 -20.74 6.16
CA GLN A 464 22.32 -20.59 6.98
C GLN A 464 22.86 -19.16 6.98
N PRO A 465 22.07 -18.18 7.46
CA PRO A 465 22.51 -16.80 7.53
C PRO A 465 23.75 -16.67 8.42
N TRP A 466 24.72 -15.88 7.98
CA TRP A 466 25.97 -15.66 8.72
C TRP A 466 26.24 -14.19 8.95
N VAL A 467 27.04 -13.91 9.99
CA VAL A 467 27.46 -12.54 10.32
C VAL A 467 28.59 -12.09 9.41
N ARG A 468 28.47 -10.88 8.85
CA ARG A 468 29.50 -10.19 8.07
C ARG A 468 29.95 -8.92 8.79
N PRO A 469 31.25 -8.64 8.89
CA PRO A 469 31.73 -7.31 9.26
C PRO A 469 31.30 -6.27 8.21
N MET A 470 30.81 -5.12 8.64
CA MET A 470 30.35 -4.07 7.73
C MET A 470 31.47 -3.58 6.80
N ARG A 471 32.70 -3.43 7.32
CA ARG A 471 33.89 -3.13 6.50
C ARG A 471 34.07 -4.10 5.33
N SER A 472 33.92 -5.41 5.56
CA SER A 472 34.09 -6.42 4.50
C SER A 472 32.97 -6.32 3.44
N VAL A 473 31.75 -5.98 3.86
CA VAL A 473 30.66 -5.69 2.92
C VAL A 473 31.01 -4.47 2.10
N GLN A 474 31.42 -3.37 2.72
CA GLN A 474 31.77 -2.12 2.04
C GLN A 474 32.90 -2.30 1.02
N GLU A 475 33.93 -3.09 1.33
CA GLU A 475 35.02 -3.44 0.40
C GLU A 475 34.54 -4.24 -0.81
N SER A 476 33.46 -5.02 -0.66
CA SER A 476 32.85 -5.76 -1.77
C SER A 476 31.94 -4.92 -2.68
N LEU A 477 31.59 -3.69 -2.24
CA LEU A 477 30.80 -2.74 -3.02
C LEU A 477 31.75 -1.90 -3.88
N ARG A 478 31.94 -2.24 -5.15
CA ARG A 478 32.73 -1.44 -6.11
C ARG A 478 32.03 -0.15 -6.51
#